data_AF-B5VVP5-F1
#
_entry.id   AF-B5VVP5-F1
#
_cell.length_a   1.000
_cell.length_b   1.000
_cell.length_c   1.000
_cell.angle_alpha   90.00
_cell.angle_beta   90.00
_cell.angle_gamma   90.00
#
_symmetry.space_group_name_H-M   'P 1'
#
loop_
_entity.id
_entity.type
_entity.pdbx_description
1 polymer ?
#
loop_
_entity_poly.entity_id
_entity_poly.type
_entity_poly.pdbx_seq_one_letter_code
_entity_poly.pdbx_strand_id
1 'polypeptide(L)'
;MLISQLVSLALLTVLPPLSLMASKPAWADYIRANPQNVFIISVENATHNINEAPVITDFDWFHGDKIGLTGGLTEEDLDYQLLIDFNNDGFANDTVIRLRETQEILGVVMNADDFVLDGEFIPISSYQIKSCMKQDNILNCNFNFPQIRE
;
A
#
# COMPACT_ATOMS: atom_id res chain seq x y z
N MET A 1 24.36 -59.31 51.49
CA MET A 1 24.06 -59.97 50.20
C MET A 1 22.56 -60.21 50.13
N LEU A 2 21.81 -59.97 49.07
CA LEU A 2 21.85 -59.01 47.98
C LEU A 2 20.41 -59.07 47.43
N ILE A 3 19.69 -57.96 47.40
CA ILE A 3 18.29 -57.85 46.97
C ILE A 3 18.27 -57.82 45.44
N SER A 4 17.50 -58.70 44.79
CA SER A 4 17.28 -58.69 43.34
C SER A 4 15.88 -58.15 42.99
N GLN A 5 15.85 -56.90 42.50
CA GLN A 5 15.21 -56.35 41.28
C GLN A 5 13.96 -57.08 40.70
N LEU A 6 12.90 -56.46 40.18
CA LEU A 6 12.73 -55.17 39.50
C LEU A 6 11.40 -54.48 39.88
N VAL A 7 11.44 -53.16 40.07
CA VAL A 7 10.26 -52.29 40.06
C VAL A 7 10.17 -51.66 38.67
N SER A 8 9.12 -51.97 37.92
CA SER A 8 8.79 -51.27 36.67
C SER A 8 8.21 -49.89 37.00
N LEU A 9 9.02 -48.85 36.88
CA LEU A 9 8.58 -47.47 37.01
C LEU A 9 8.31 -46.90 35.60
N ALA A 10 7.03 -46.81 35.23
CA ALA A 10 6.62 -46.11 34.02
C ALA A 10 6.84 -44.61 34.23
N LEU A 11 7.89 -44.06 33.62
CA LEU A 11 8.17 -42.64 33.62
C LEU A 11 7.25 -41.96 32.58
N LEU A 12 6.14 -41.38 33.04
CA LEU A 12 5.33 -40.46 32.22
C LEU A 12 6.15 -39.18 32.02
N THR A 13 6.86 -39.07 30.90
CA THR A 13 7.47 -37.79 30.51
C THR A 13 6.37 -36.90 29.95
N VAL A 14 5.90 -35.96 30.75
CA VAL A 14 5.10 -34.83 30.27
C VAL A 14 6.04 -33.93 29.47
N LEU A 15 6.04 -34.08 28.14
CA LEU A 15 6.66 -33.11 27.26
C LEU A 15 5.84 -31.81 27.37
N PRO A 16 6.45 -30.66 27.70
CA PRO A 16 5.78 -29.39 27.49
C PRO A 16 5.49 -29.25 25.99
N PRO A 17 4.35 -28.68 25.59
CA PRO A 17 4.12 -28.37 24.19
C PRO A 17 5.26 -27.45 23.75
N LEU A 18 5.97 -27.85 22.68
CA LEU A 18 6.79 -26.92 21.90
C LEU A 18 5.83 -25.83 21.41
N SER A 19 5.72 -24.74 22.16
CA SER A 19 5.16 -23.51 21.62
C SER A 19 6.08 -23.10 20.49
N LEU A 20 5.65 -23.40 19.27
CA LEU A 20 6.17 -22.78 18.06
C LEU A 20 5.85 -21.29 18.22
N MET A 21 6.74 -20.55 18.89
CA MET A 21 6.77 -19.10 18.73
C MET A 21 7.23 -18.88 17.30
N ALA A 22 6.28 -18.89 16.38
CA ALA A 22 6.46 -18.24 15.10
C ALA A 22 6.84 -16.81 15.47
N SER A 23 8.13 -16.47 15.32
CA SER A 23 8.55 -15.08 15.41
C SER A 23 7.72 -14.35 14.38
N LYS A 24 6.83 -13.50 14.85
CA LYS A 24 6.04 -12.63 14.00
C LYS A 24 7.03 -11.95 13.04
N PRO A 25 6.82 -12.01 11.73
CA PRO A 25 7.81 -11.46 10.81
C PRO A 25 8.02 -9.99 11.17
N ALA A 26 9.27 -9.52 11.20
CA ALA A 26 9.59 -8.14 11.56
C ALA A 26 8.81 -7.12 10.71
N TRP A 27 8.40 -7.50 9.50
CA TRP A 27 7.56 -6.70 8.61
C TRP A 27 6.10 -6.53 9.11
N ALA A 28 5.55 -7.45 9.91
CA ALA A 28 4.17 -7.37 10.40
C ALA A 28 4.00 -6.42 11.61
N ASP A 29 5.10 -6.09 12.29
CA ASP A 29 5.16 -4.98 13.24
C ASP A 29 5.52 -3.66 12.54
N TYR A 30 6.30 -3.70 11.45
CA TYR A 30 6.55 -2.55 10.57
C TYR A 30 5.27 -2.01 9.89
N ILE A 31 4.43 -2.87 9.30
CA ILE A 31 3.12 -2.48 8.73
C ILE A 31 2.15 -1.95 9.80
N ARG A 32 2.29 -2.41 11.06
CA ARG A 32 1.48 -1.90 12.18
C ARG A 32 1.97 -0.54 12.67
N ALA A 33 3.27 -0.29 12.57
CA ALA A 33 3.91 0.97 12.93
C ALA A 33 3.78 2.03 11.82
N ASN A 34 3.64 1.60 10.56
CA ASN A 34 3.50 2.44 9.38
C ASN A 34 2.28 1.99 8.58
N PRO A 35 1.08 2.57 8.84
CA PRO A 35 -0.10 2.24 8.06
C PRO A 35 0.13 2.64 6.60
N GLN A 36 -0.10 1.69 5.70
CA GLN A 36 -0.15 1.90 4.27
C GLN A 36 -1.29 2.87 3.95
N ASN A 37 -0.99 4.02 3.34
CA ASN A 37 -1.99 4.94 2.86
C ASN A 37 -2.48 4.48 1.48
N VAL A 38 -3.74 4.76 1.19
CA VAL A 38 -4.27 4.65 -0.16
C VAL A 38 -4.86 5.97 -0.59
N PHE A 39 -4.22 6.59 -1.58
CA PHE A 39 -4.63 7.85 -2.16
C PHE A 39 -5.60 7.59 -3.31
N ILE A 40 -6.87 7.94 -3.13
CA ILE A 40 -7.89 7.73 -4.16
C ILE A 40 -7.93 8.93 -5.09
N ILE A 41 -7.71 8.66 -6.38
CA ILE A 41 -7.95 9.59 -7.48
C ILE A 41 -9.18 9.13 -8.26
N SER A 42 -10.03 10.10 -8.63
CA SER A 42 -11.32 9.84 -9.28
C SER A 42 -11.31 10.29 -10.72
N VAL A 43 -11.83 9.45 -11.62
CA VAL A 43 -12.02 9.82 -13.03
C VAL A 43 -12.92 11.05 -13.19
N GLU A 44 -13.84 11.27 -12.26
CA GLU A 44 -14.72 12.45 -12.26
C GLU A 44 -13.98 13.76 -12.00
N ASN A 45 -12.75 13.70 -11.46
CA ASN A 45 -11.89 14.85 -11.21
C ASN A 45 -10.84 15.04 -12.32
N ALA A 46 -10.90 14.26 -13.40
CA ALA A 46 -9.99 14.39 -14.52
C ALA A 46 -10.11 15.81 -15.13
N THR A 47 -8.97 16.43 -15.44
CA THR A 47 -8.93 17.81 -15.93
C THR A 47 -7.84 18.00 -16.99
N HIS A 48 -7.99 19.01 -17.85
CA HIS A 48 -6.90 19.44 -18.75
C HIS A 48 -6.01 20.53 -18.14
N ASN A 49 -6.32 21.01 -16.93
CA ASN A 49 -5.54 22.02 -16.24
C ASN A 49 -4.78 21.39 -15.06
N ILE A 50 -3.46 21.36 -15.15
CA ILE A 50 -2.61 20.75 -14.12
C ILE A 50 -2.74 21.43 -12.74
N ASN A 51 -3.11 22.71 -12.71
CA ASN A 51 -3.31 23.44 -11.46
C ASN A 51 -4.64 23.09 -10.76
N GLU A 52 -5.54 22.37 -11.45
CA GLU A 52 -6.79 21.86 -10.90
C GLU A 52 -6.70 20.38 -10.54
N ALA A 53 -5.60 19.72 -10.92
CA ALA A 53 -5.39 18.31 -10.66
C ALA A 53 -5.18 18.05 -9.16
N PRO A 54 -5.70 16.94 -8.61
CA PRO A 54 -5.36 16.48 -7.27
C PRO A 54 -3.84 16.24 -7.12
N VAL A 55 -3.25 16.58 -5.97
CA VAL A 55 -1.80 16.47 -5.73
C VAL A 55 -1.49 15.60 -4.53
N ILE A 56 -0.81 14.46 -4.75
CA ILE A 56 -0.33 13.57 -3.68
C ILE A 56 1.07 14.05 -3.28
N THR A 57 1.22 14.52 -2.04
CA THR A 57 2.45 15.18 -1.58
C THR A 57 3.37 14.29 -0.77
N ASP A 58 2.85 13.17 -0.25
CA ASP A 58 3.47 12.33 0.77
C ASP A 58 3.42 10.83 0.42
N PHE A 59 3.42 10.50 -0.88
CA PHE A 59 3.48 9.12 -1.34
C PHE A 59 4.78 8.43 -0.93
N ASP A 60 4.67 7.32 -0.18
CA ASP A 60 5.83 6.56 0.28
C ASP A 60 5.76 5.09 -0.16
N TRP A 61 6.37 4.81 -1.33
CA TRP A 61 6.45 3.47 -1.90
C TRP A 61 7.23 2.49 -1.02
N PHE A 62 8.20 2.97 -0.22
CA PHE A 62 8.95 2.10 0.70
C PHE A 62 8.08 1.61 1.86
N HIS A 63 7.11 2.42 2.29
CA HIS A 63 6.10 2.05 3.29
C HIS A 63 4.86 1.41 2.66
N GLY A 64 4.86 1.27 1.33
CA GLY A 64 3.91 0.49 0.56
C GLY A 64 2.67 1.25 0.13
N ASP A 65 2.63 2.58 0.23
CA ASP A 65 1.46 3.37 -0.15
C ASP A 65 0.93 3.00 -1.55
N LYS A 66 -0.39 3.06 -1.75
CA LYS A 66 -1.02 2.77 -3.04
C LYS A 66 -1.81 3.95 -3.57
N ILE A 67 -2.03 3.95 -4.89
CA ILE A 67 -2.94 4.89 -5.55
C ILE A 67 -4.18 4.12 -5.98
N GLY A 68 -5.33 4.48 -5.42
CA GLY A 68 -6.61 3.89 -5.76
C GLY A 68 -7.28 4.59 -6.93
N LEU A 69 -7.71 3.82 -7.93
CA LEU A 69 -8.39 4.32 -9.12
C LEU A 69 -9.89 4.02 -9.04
N THR A 70 -10.75 5.02 -9.19
CA THR A 70 -12.20 4.83 -9.29
C THR A 70 -12.66 4.75 -10.75
N GLY A 71 -13.96 4.56 -10.98
CA GLY A 71 -14.54 4.60 -12.34
C GLY A 71 -14.28 3.34 -13.17
N GLY A 72 -13.73 2.28 -12.56
CA GLY A 72 -13.37 1.05 -13.27
C GLY A 72 -12.03 1.13 -14.00
N LEU A 73 -11.25 2.18 -13.77
CA LEU A 73 -9.91 2.34 -14.30
C LEU A 73 -8.94 1.33 -13.69
N THR A 74 -7.95 0.97 -14.50
CA THR A 74 -6.79 0.15 -14.18
C THR A 74 -5.52 0.91 -14.53
N GLU A 75 -4.36 0.40 -14.10
CA GLU A 75 -3.06 0.99 -14.47
C GLU A 75 -2.82 0.99 -15.98
N GLU A 76 -3.38 0.01 -16.70
CA GLU A 76 -3.33 -0.05 -18.17
C GLU A 76 -4.08 1.11 -18.84
N ASP A 77 -4.90 1.86 -18.11
CA ASP A 77 -5.60 3.02 -18.63
C ASP A 77 -4.80 4.32 -18.46
N LEU A 78 -3.59 4.24 -17.87
CA LEU A 78 -2.81 5.40 -17.45
C LEU A 78 -1.58 5.68 -18.34
N ASP A 79 -1.19 6.95 -18.40
CA ASP A 79 0.13 7.40 -18.84
C ASP A 79 0.72 8.28 -17.73
N TYR A 80 1.85 7.85 -17.18
CA TYR A 80 2.52 8.51 -16.05
C TYR A 80 4.04 8.62 -16.25
N GLN A 81 4.52 8.67 -17.50
CA GLN A 81 5.95 8.80 -17.80
C GLN A 81 6.45 10.25 -17.79
N LEU A 82 5.55 11.22 -17.69
CA LEU A 82 5.93 12.64 -17.68
C LEU A 82 6.31 13.08 -16.27
N LEU A 83 7.56 13.51 -16.14
CA LEU A 83 8.07 14.20 -14.98
C LEU A 83 8.07 15.72 -15.18
N ILE A 84 7.68 16.44 -14.15
CA ILE A 84 7.67 17.90 -14.09
C ILE A 84 8.26 18.39 -12.77
N ASP A 85 8.55 19.68 -12.71
CA ASP A 85 8.86 20.42 -11.47
C ASP A 85 7.59 21.18 -11.07
N PHE A 86 6.66 20.50 -10.39
CA PHE A 86 5.35 21.07 -10.06
C PHE A 86 5.45 22.11 -8.95
N ASN A 87 6.32 21.86 -7.96
CA ASN A 87 6.53 22.74 -6.81
C ASN A 87 7.54 23.90 -7.07
N ASN A 88 8.19 23.92 -8.24
CA ASN A 88 9.24 24.88 -8.64
C ASN A 88 10.46 24.85 -7.71
N ASP A 89 10.87 23.67 -7.26
CA ASP A 89 12.08 23.48 -6.45
C ASP A 89 13.36 23.30 -7.29
N GLY A 90 13.22 23.22 -8.61
CA GLY A 90 14.30 23.06 -9.58
C GLY A 90 14.56 21.61 -10.01
N PHE A 91 13.78 20.64 -9.51
CA PHE A 91 13.90 19.23 -9.87
C PHE A 91 12.64 18.75 -10.61
N ALA A 92 12.82 18.15 -11.78
CA ALA A 92 11.72 17.52 -12.51
C ALA A 92 11.55 16.06 -12.05
N ASN A 93 10.95 15.87 -10.87
CA ASN A 93 10.76 14.58 -10.21
C ASN A 93 9.32 14.35 -9.71
N ASP A 94 8.37 15.16 -10.16
CA ASP A 94 6.96 14.98 -9.89
C ASP A 94 6.27 14.31 -11.09
N THR A 95 5.55 13.21 -10.86
CA THR A 95 4.86 12.47 -11.93
C THR A 95 3.46 13.01 -12.17
N VAL A 96 3.11 13.22 -13.44
CA VAL A 96 1.75 13.52 -13.86
C VAL A 96 1.03 12.25 -14.29
N ILE A 97 -0.04 11.87 -13.59
CA ILE A 97 -0.89 10.73 -13.95
C ILE A 97 -1.97 11.21 -14.92
N ARG A 98 -2.01 10.63 -16.12
CA ARG A 98 -3.00 10.94 -17.15
C ARG A 98 -3.79 9.71 -17.56
N LEU A 99 -5.00 9.94 -18.05
CA LEU A 99 -5.73 8.95 -18.85
C LEU A 99 -5.04 8.79 -20.20
N ARG A 100 -4.75 7.54 -20.58
CA ARG A 100 -4.09 7.23 -21.84
C ARG A 100 -4.91 7.66 -23.05
N GLU A 101 -6.22 7.43 -23.01
CA GLU A 101 -7.14 7.71 -24.11
C GLU A 101 -7.39 9.20 -24.32
N THR A 102 -7.69 9.95 -23.25
CA THR A 102 -8.11 11.37 -23.34
C THR A 102 -7.00 12.36 -23.06
N GLN A 103 -5.88 11.91 -22.47
CA GLN A 103 -4.77 12.73 -21.97
C GLN A 103 -5.19 13.71 -20.86
N GLU A 104 -6.38 13.55 -20.28
CA GLU A 104 -6.79 14.28 -19.08
C GLU A 104 -5.95 13.86 -17.88
N ILE A 105 -5.64 14.82 -17.02
CA ILE A 105 -4.82 14.66 -15.82
C ILE A 105 -5.72 14.19 -14.68
N LEU A 106 -5.39 13.05 -14.10
CA LEU A 106 -6.05 12.50 -12.91
C LEU A 106 -5.41 12.96 -11.61
N GLY A 107 -4.12 13.29 -11.65
CA GLY A 107 -3.39 13.79 -10.49
C GLY A 107 -1.92 14.00 -10.76
N VAL A 108 -1.25 14.60 -9.78
CA VAL A 108 0.20 14.75 -9.71
C VAL A 108 0.70 14.05 -8.45
N VAL A 109 1.78 13.29 -8.54
CA VAL A 109 2.47 12.69 -7.40
C VAL A 109 3.81 13.36 -7.24
N MET A 110 4.03 14.01 -6.10
CA MET A 110 5.27 14.71 -5.85
C MET A 110 6.40 13.75 -5.49
N ASN A 111 7.62 14.06 -5.93
CA ASN A 111 8.84 13.29 -5.63
C ASN A 111 8.74 11.78 -5.92
N ALA A 112 7.93 11.40 -6.89
CA ALA A 112 7.76 10.02 -7.35
C ALA A 112 7.90 9.99 -8.86
N ASP A 113 8.75 9.11 -9.38
CA ASP A 113 8.88 8.84 -10.81
C ASP A 113 8.05 7.62 -11.24
N ASP A 114 8.08 7.30 -12.53
CA ASP A 114 7.35 6.15 -13.08
C ASP A 114 7.85 4.81 -12.52
N PHE A 115 9.14 4.70 -12.21
CA PHE A 115 9.73 3.49 -11.63
C PHE A 115 9.14 3.16 -10.25
N VAL A 116 8.95 4.16 -9.38
CA VAL A 116 8.39 3.91 -8.04
C VAL A 116 6.86 3.78 -8.03
N LEU A 117 6.18 4.15 -9.13
CA LEU A 117 4.73 4.09 -9.28
C LEU A 117 4.25 2.83 -10.00
N ASP A 118 5.10 2.19 -10.81
CA ASP A 118 4.76 0.96 -11.53
C ASP A 118 4.28 -0.15 -10.57
N GLY A 119 3.05 -0.61 -10.76
CA GLY A 119 2.42 -1.64 -9.90
C GLY A 119 1.84 -1.13 -8.58
N GLU A 120 1.86 0.18 -8.33
CA GLU A 120 1.33 0.80 -7.10
C GLU A 120 -0.14 1.25 -7.23
N PHE A 121 -0.73 1.06 -8.41
CA PHE A 121 -2.12 1.40 -8.69
C PHE A 121 -3.06 0.22 -8.40
N ILE A 122 -4.18 0.49 -7.72
CA ILE A 122 -5.21 -0.51 -7.41
C ILE A 122 -6.60 -0.03 -7.84
N PRO A 123 -7.42 -0.86 -8.48
CA PRO A 123 -8.81 -0.50 -8.76
C PRO A 123 -9.62 -0.48 -7.46
N ILE A 124 -10.37 0.60 -7.23
CA ILE A 124 -11.19 0.81 -6.04
C ILE A 124 -12.67 0.92 -6.43
N SER A 125 -13.47 0.07 -5.80
CA SER A 125 -14.92 0.17 -5.86
C SER A 125 -15.45 1.20 -4.85
N SER A 126 -16.57 1.84 -5.19
CA SER A 126 -17.21 2.85 -4.33
C SER A 126 -17.56 2.34 -2.92
N TYR A 127 -17.74 1.02 -2.74
CA TYR A 127 -18.03 0.41 -1.45
C TYR A 127 -16.86 0.46 -0.45
N GLN A 128 -15.62 0.56 -0.94
CA GLN A 128 -14.40 0.55 -0.11
C GLN A 128 -14.13 1.91 0.55
N ILE A 129 -14.77 3.00 0.10
CA ILE A 129 -14.39 4.38 0.48
C ILE A 129 -14.93 4.83 1.87
N LYS A 130 -15.61 3.94 2.62
CA LYS A 130 -16.38 4.29 3.83
C LYS A 130 -15.59 4.92 5.00
N SER A 131 -14.25 4.81 5.02
CA SER A 131 -13.40 5.28 6.13
C SER A 131 -12.31 6.26 5.70
N CYS A 132 -12.47 6.90 4.54
CA CYS A 132 -11.45 7.80 4.01
C CYS A 132 -11.63 9.24 4.51
N MET A 133 -10.51 9.94 4.66
CA MET A 133 -10.49 11.39 4.91
C MET A 133 -10.25 12.13 3.60
N LYS A 134 -10.96 13.24 3.37
CA LYS A 134 -10.78 14.07 2.17
C LYS A 134 -9.73 15.15 2.44
N GLN A 135 -8.76 15.29 1.56
CA GLN A 135 -7.79 16.37 1.52
C GLN A 135 -7.61 16.81 0.07
N ASP A 136 -7.98 18.06 -0.25
CA ASP A 136 -7.70 18.70 -1.54
C ASP A 136 -7.97 17.83 -2.79
N ASN A 137 -9.19 17.30 -2.89
CA ASN A 137 -9.66 16.41 -3.98
C ASN A 137 -9.12 14.98 -4.00
N ILE A 138 -8.25 14.62 -3.06
CA ILE A 138 -7.81 13.25 -2.80
C ILE A 138 -8.58 12.70 -1.59
N LEU A 139 -8.91 11.41 -1.63
CA LEU A 139 -9.32 10.70 -0.42
C LEU A 139 -8.14 9.87 0.06
N ASN A 140 -7.63 10.13 1.26
CA ASN A 140 -6.66 9.26 1.90
C ASN A 140 -7.40 8.23 2.76
N CYS A 141 -7.21 6.95 2.43
CA CYS A 141 -7.85 5.84 3.07
C CYS A 141 -6.82 4.96 3.77
N ASN A 142 -7.04 4.67 5.05
CA ASN A 142 -6.31 3.61 5.74
C ASN A 142 -7.02 2.27 5.51
N PHE A 143 -6.46 1.44 4.65
CA PHE A 143 -6.95 0.08 4.43
C PHE A 143 -6.07 -0.94 5.13
N ASN A 144 -6.68 -1.81 5.94
CA ASN A 144 -6.04 -3.05 6.36
C ASN A 144 -6.24 -4.09 5.25
N PHE A 145 -5.32 -4.14 4.29
CA PHE A 145 -5.36 -5.21 3.29
C PHE A 145 -5.05 -6.55 3.97
N PRO A 146 -5.86 -7.60 3.75
CA PRO A 146 -5.57 -8.92 4.28
C PRO A 146 -4.25 -9.42 3.69
N GLN A 147 -3.32 -9.75 4.58
CA GLN A 147 -2.01 -10.30 4.25
C GLN A 147 -2.16 -11.52 3.35
N ILE A 148 -1.58 -11.49 2.15
CA ILE A 148 -1.39 -12.70 1.34
C ILE A 148 -0.39 -13.56 2.11
N ARG A 149 -0.86 -14.64 2.73
CA ARG A 149 0.02 -15.67 3.28
C ARG A 149 0.52 -16.49 2.10
N GLU A 150 1.76 -16.23 1.67
CA GLU A 150 2.54 -17.19 0.88
C GLU A 150 2.84 -18.46 1.70
#